data_AF-A0A7W0KNX5-F1
#
_entry.id   AF-A0A7W0KNX5-F1
#
_cell.length_a   1.000
_cell.length_b   1.000
_cell.length_c   1.000
_cell.angle_alpha   90.00
_cell.angle_beta   90.00
_cell.angle_gamma   90.00
#
_symmetry.space_group_name_H-M   'P 1'
#
loop_
_entity.id
_entity.type
_entity.pdbx_description
1 polymer ?
#
loop_
_entity_poly.entity_id
_entity_poly.type
_entity_poly.pdbx_seq_one_letter_code
_entity_poly.pdbx_strand_id
1 'polypeptide(L)'
;MTDVAPAGRERMSDVEALMWSLEADPHLSSTFANLTLFDRSPDHDRLRRRLWRATRVVPRLRRRVVAGPGLLTPSWEDDPAFDLDQHVRRVTLPDGSTDADARALAVELAGRPFDRDRPLWEFTIIDGLPDGRAAMVQKMHHTITDGEGGIRMSLEFIDLERDA
;
A
#
# COMPACT_ATOMS: atom_id res chain seq x y z
N MET A 1 29.46 -0.78 -17.44
CA MET A 1 28.65 -1.64 -18.33
C MET A 1 27.20 -1.43 -17.90
N THR A 2 26.44 -0.63 -18.64
CA THR A 2 25.08 -0.23 -18.24
C THR A 2 24.15 -1.39 -18.52
N ASP A 3 23.75 -2.10 -17.46
CA ASP A 3 22.74 -3.15 -17.54
C ASP A 3 21.37 -2.50 -17.79
N VAL A 4 20.87 -2.65 -19.01
CA VAL A 4 19.58 -2.13 -19.45
C VAL A 4 18.55 -3.22 -19.19
N ALA A 5 17.60 -2.94 -18.31
CA ALA A 5 16.50 -3.84 -18.02
C ALA A 5 15.74 -4.20 -19.31
N PRO A 6 15.28 -5.46 -19.48
CA PRO A 6 14.53 -5.86 -20.67
C PRO A 6 13.24 -5.05 -20.83
N ALA A 7 12.75 -4.93 -22.06
CA ALA A 7 11.58 -4.10 -22.38
C ALA A 7 10.38 -4.41 -21.45
N GLY A 8 9.84 -3.38 -20.79
CA GLY A 8 8.77 -3.50 -19.80
C GLY A 8 9.23 -3.56 -18.34
N ARG A 9 10.54 -3.67 -18.08
CA ARG A 9 11.12 -3.57 -16.74
C ARG A 9 11.82 -2.24 -16.52
N GLU A 10 11.62 -1.66 -15.35
CA GLU A 10 12.29 -0.44 -14.92
C GLU A 10 13.23 -0.77 -13.77
N ARG A 11 14.54 -0.53 -13.94
CA ARG A 11 15.51 -0.79 -12.87
C ARG A 11 15.22 0.10 -11.66
N MET A 12 15.30 -0.46 -10.45
CA MET A 12 15.22 0.34 -9.22
C MET A 12 16.43 1.29 -9.14
N SER A 13 16.20 2.46 -8.56
CA SER A 13 17.28 3.32 -8.06
C SER A 13 18.07 2.62 -6.94
N ASP A 14 19.27 3.12 -6.65
CA ASP A 14 20.11 2.53 -5.59
C ASP A 14 19.44 2.60 -4.21
N VAL A 15 18.69 3.68 -3.94
CA VAL A 15 17.93 3.85 -2.69
C VAL A 15 16.78 2.84 -2.61
N GLU A 16 16.02 2.68 -3.70
CA GLU A 16 14.94 1.70 -3.76
C GLU A 16 15.48 0.27 -3.58
N ALA A 17 16.60 -0.06 -4.24
CA ALA A 17 17.23 -1.38 -4.14
C ALA A 17 17.76 -1.66 -2.73
N LEU A 18 18.32 -0.65 -2.05
CA LEU A 18 18.73 -0.75 -0.65
C LEU A 18 17.53 -1.05 0.24
N MET A 19 16.45 -0.27 0.15
CA MET A 19 15.22 -0.48 0.94
C MET A 19 14.65 -1.89 0.73
N TRP A 20 14.57 -2.33 -0.53
CA TRP A 20 14.11 -3.68 -0.87
C TRP A 20 15.00 -4.80 -0.30
N SER A 21 16.31 -4.56 -0.23
CA SER A 21 17.27 -5.52 0.35
C SER A 21 17.13 -5.60 1.86
N LEU A 22 16.89 -4.45 2.52
CA LEU A 22 16.69 -4.37 3.97
C LEU A 22 15.38 -5.03 4.42
N GLU A 23 14.36 -5.08 3.56
CA GLU A 23 13.06 -5.70 3.84
C GLU A 23 13.13 -7.19 4.25
N ALA A 24 14.28 -7.87 4.04
CA ALA A 24 14.51 -9.20 4.56
C ALA A 24 14.60 -9.25 6.11
N ASP A 25 14.96 -8.14 6.76
CA ASP A 25 14.94 -7.97 8.22
C ASP A 25 13.69 -7.15 8.61
N PRO A 26 12.75 -7.73 9.38
CA PRO A 26 11.55 -7.01 9.83
C PRO A 26 11.84 -5.72 10.60
N HIS A 27 12.99 -5.61 11.27
CA HIS A 27 13.38 -4.41 12.01
C HIS A 27 13.90 -3.28 11.13
N LEU A 28 14.29 -3.59 9.89
CA LEU A 28 14.78 -2.64 8.90
C LEU A 28 13.79 -2.44 7.75
N SER A 29 12.57 -2.95 7.92
CA SER A 29 11.51 -2.82 6.92
C SER A 29 11.28 -1.37 6.56
N SER A 30 11.19 -1.10 5.26
CA SER A 30 10.84 0.22 4.72
C SER A 30 9.34 0.32 4.46
N THR A 31 8.54 -0.46 5.18
CA THR A 31 7.08 -0.37 5.21
C THR A 31 6.64 0.71 6.19
N PHE A 32 5.66 1.51 5.79
CA PHE A 32 4.95 2.42 6.68
C PHE A 32 3.44 2.17 6.57
N ALA A 33 2.71 2.60 7.60
CA ALA A 33 1.26 2.58 7.57
C ALA A 33 0.67 3.82 8.23
N ASN A 34 -0.45 4.28 7.70
CA ASN A 34 -1.28 5.33 8.27
C ASN A 34 -2.59 4.74 8.77
N LEU A 35 -3.02 5.14 9.97
CA LEU A 35 -4.36 4.87 10.49
C LEU A 35 -5.20 6.14 10.37
N THR A 36 -6.22 6.11 9.52
CA THR A 36 -7.19 7.21 9.36
C THR A 36 -8.48 6.84 10.07
N LEU A 37 -9.01 7.72 10.92
CA LEU A 37 -10.31 7.55 11.57
C LEU A 37 -11.39 8.30 10.79
N PHE A 38 -12.57 7.71 10.70
CA PHE A 38 -13.73 8.31 10.04
C PHE A 38 -14.93 8.37 10.99
N ASP A 39 -15.72 9.43 10.86
CA ASP A 39 -16.99 9.59 11.57
C ASP A 39 -18.01 8.49 11.21
N ARG A 40 -17.85 7.88 10.03
CA ARG A 40 -18.66 6.76 9.54
C ARG A 40 -17.87 5.93 8.56
N SER A 41 -18.32 4.69 8.33
CA SER A 41 -17.72 3.84 7.29
C SER A 41 -17.72 4.50 5.91
N PRO A 42 -16.60 4.50 5.17
CA PRO A 42 -16.56 5.01 3.81
C PRO A 42 -17.37 4.13 2.86
N ASP A 43 -17.97 4.76 1.85
CA ASP A 43 -18.62 4.04 0.75
C ASP A 43 -17.59 3.21 -0.01
N HIS A 44 -17.79 1.90 0.00
CA HIS A 44 -16.83 0.93 -0.52
C HIS A 44 -16.61 1.09 -2.02
N ASP A 45 -17.68 1.21 -2.79
CA ASP A 45 -17.59 1.29 -4.24
C ASP A 45 -16.95 2.61 -4.68
N ARG A 46 -17.21 3.70 -3.95
CA ARG A 46 -16.58 4.99 -4.17
C ARG A 46 -15.09 4.94 -3.88
N LEU A 47 -14.67 4.37 -2.75
CA LEU A 47 -13.26 4.19 -2.43
C LEU A 47 -12.56 3.33 -3.49
N ARG A 48 -13.17 2.21 -3.89
CA ARG A 48 -12.64 1.35 -4.95
C ARG A 48 -12.48 2.07 -6.27
N ARG A 49 -13.46 2.87 -6.70
CA ARG A 49 -13.35 3.69 -7.93
C ARG A 49 -12.19 4.68 -7.84
N ARG A 50 -11.99 5.31 -6.68
CA ARG A 50 -10.86 6.23 -6.45
C ARG A 50 -9.51 5.51 -6.52
N LEU A 51 -9.36 4.39 -5.81
CA LEU A 51 -8.14 3.59 -5.85
C LEU A 51 -7.86 3.04 -7.25
N TRP A 52 -8.89 2.55 -7.95
CA TRP A 52 -8.75 2.12 -9.34
C TRP A 52 -8.23 3.23 -10.24
N ARG A 53 -8.74 4.46 -10.10
CA ARG A 53 -8.23 5.63 -10.83
C ARG A 53 -6.77 5.92 -10.44
N ALA A 54 -6.45 5.93 -9.16
CA ALA A 54 -5.09 6.18 -8.67
C ALA A 54 -4.09 5.21 -9.29
N THR A 55 -4.44 3.92 -9.42
CA THR A 55 -3.56 2.91 -10.05
C THR A 55 -3.27 3.17 -11.53
N ARG A 56 -4.07 3.99 -12.21
CA ARG A 56 -3.84 4.40 -13.61
C ARG A 56 -2.98 5.65 -13.72
N VAL A 57 -3.05 6.53 -12.73
CA VAL A 57 -2.28 7.78 -12.67
C VAL A 57 -0.88 7.52 -12.11
N VAL A 58 -0.76 6.54 -11.22
CA VAL A 58 0.48 6.13 -10.56
C VAL A 58 0.81 4.69 -10.96
N PRO A 59 1.56 4.48 -12.05
CA PRO A 59 1.84 3.13 -12.58
C PRO A 59 2.51 2.20 -11.56
N ARG A 60 3.26 2.76 -10.59
CA ARG A 60 3.92 2.00 -9.52
C ARG A 60 2.96 1.18 -8.67
N LEU A 61 1.69 1.59 -8.57
CA LEU A 61 0.65 0.83 -7.86
C LEU A 61 0.22 -0.46 -8.59
N ARG A 62 0.64 -0.64 -9.85
CA ARG A 62 0.40 -1.87 -10.64
C ARG A 62 1.68 -2.65 -10.90
N ARG A 63 2.78 -2.29 -10.25
CA ARG A 63 4.09 -2.93 -10.46
C ARG A 63 4.54 -3.68 -9.22
N ARG A 64 5.16 -4.83 -9.46
CA ARG A 64 5.82 -5.66 -8.46
C ARG A 64 7.33 -5.58 -8.63
N VAL A 65 8.07 -5.87 -7.56
CA VAL A 65 9.53 -5.95 -7.62
C VAL A 65 9.93 -7.36 -8.07
N VAL A 66 10.75 -7.43 -9.10
CA VAL A 66 11.38 -8.67 -9.59
C VAL A 66 12.85 -8.63 -9.23
N ALA A 67 13.30 -9.65 -8.48
CA ALA A 67 14.70 -9.80 -8.14
C ALA A 67 15.57 -9.96 -9.40
N GLY A 68 16.74 -9.33 -9.40
CA GLY A 68 17.74 -9.54 -10.44
C GLY A 68 18.43 -10.90 -10.30
N PRO A 69 19.00 -11.46 -11.38
CA PRO A 69 19.87 -12.63 -11.28
C PRO A 69 21.10 -12.33 -10.42
N GLY A 70 21.38 -13.13 -9.39
CA GLY A 70 22.57 -12.97 -8.55
C GLY A 70 22.56 -11.67 -7.75
N LEU A 71 23.57 -10.82 -7.95
CA LEU A 71 23.73 -9.53 -7.26
C LEU A 71 23.22 -8.34 -8.09
N LEU A 72 22.50 -8.59 -9.19
CA LEU A 72 21.97 -7.52 -10.03
C LEU A 72 20.85 -6.76 -9.32
N THR A 73 20.82 -5.45 -9.55
CA THR A 73 19.81 -4.56 -8.99
C THR A 73 18.41 -5.05 -9.36
N PRO A 74 17.48 -5.17 -8.39
CA PRO A 74 16.10 -5.51 -8.67
C PRO A 74 15.43 -4.49 -9.60
N SER A 75 14.33 -4.90 -10.21
CA SER A 75 13.58 -4.07 -11.17
C SER A 75 12.09 -4.14 -10.89
N TRP A 76 11.39 -3.08 -11.27
CA TRP A 76 9.94 -3.05 -11.31
C TRP A 76 9.44 -3.63 -12.62
N GLU A 77 8.37 -4.40 -12.54
CA GLU A 77 7.65 -4.96 -13.69
C GLU A 77 6.15 -4.77 -13.46
N ASP A 78 5.38 -4.49 -14.52
CA ASP A 78 3.91 -4.51 -14.44
C ASP A 78 3.43 -5.89 -13.98
N ASP A 79 2.54 -5.92 -13.00
CA ASP A 79 1.93 -7.16 -12.52
C ASP A 79 0.84 -7.61 -13.51
N PRO A 80 1.06 -8.72 -14.26
CA PRO A 80 0.09 -9.20 -15.25
C PRO A 80 -1.19 -9.73 -14.60
N ALA A 81 -1.15 -10.05 -13.30
CA ALA A 81 -2.26 -10.57 -12.52
C ALA A 81 -2.82 -9.51 -11.55
N PHE A 82 -2.52 -8.23 -11.77
CA PHE A 82 -2.97 -7.15 -10.89
C PHE A 82 -4.48 -7.20 -10.68
N ASP A 83 -4.87 -7.32 -9.42
CA ASP A 83 -6.26 -7.36 -8.98
C ASP A 83 -6.45 -6.46 -7.76
N LEU A 84 -7.28 -5.43 -7.91
CA LEU A 84 -7.55 -4.45 -6.85
C LEU A 84 -8.12 -5.11 -5.57
N ASP A 85 -8.88 -6.21 -5.71
CA ASP A 85 -9.48 -6.92 -4.58
C ASP A 85 -8.45 -7.57 -3.66
N GLN A 86 -7.23 -7.80 -4.16
CA GLN A 86 -6.14 -8.35 -3.35
C GLN A 86 -5.50 -7.29 -2.44
N HIS A 87 -5.64 -6.02 -2.80
CA HIS A 87 -5.07 -4.86 -2.10
C HIS A 87 -6.07 -4.16 -1.20
N VAL A 88 -7.38 -4.27 -1.46
CA VAL A 88 -8.42 -3.58 -0.69
C VAL A 88 -9.25 -4.59 0.09
N ARG A 89 -9.11 -4.55 1.42
CA ARG A 89 -9.81 -5.43 2.34
C ARG A 89 -10.76 -4.64 3.23
N ARG A 90 -11.77 -5.34 3.75
CA ARG A 90 -12.72 -4.82 4.71
C ARG A 90 -12.91 -5.84 5.82
N VAL A 91 -12.83 -5.39 7.06
CA VAL A 91 -12.99 -6.20 8.26
C VAL A 91 -13.93 -5.48 9.21
N THR A 92 -14.73 -6.25 9.93
CA THR A 92 -15.64 -5.71 10.96
C THR A 92 -15.18 -6.24 12.30
N LEU A 93 -14.93 -5.32 13.24
CA LEU A 93 -14.61 -5.69 14.61
C LEU A 93 -15.83 -6.31 15.30
N PRO A 94 -15.64 -7.24 16.25
CA PRO A 94 -16.73 -7.78 17.05
C PRO A 94 -17.50 -6.70 17.82
N ASP A 95 -18.78 -6.93 18.07
CA ASP A 95 -19.61 -6.06 18.89
C ASP A 95 -18.96 -5.77 20.26
N GLY A 96 -18.98 -4.50 20.68
CA GLY A 96 -18.36 -4.04 21.93
C GLY A 96 -16.87 -3.72 21.82
N SER A 97 -16.29 -3.79 20.62
CA SER A 97 -14.91 -3.36 20.35
C SER A 97 -14.73 -1.84 20.55
N THR A 98 -13.49 -1.46 20.85
CA THR A 98 -13.08 -0.09 21.18
C THR A 98 -12.10 0.48 20.15
N ASP A 99 -11.81 1.78 20.25
CA ASP A 99 -10.73 2.40 19.48
C ASP A 99 -9.36 1.76 19.76
N ALA A 100 -9.16 1.15 20.93
CA ALA A 100 -7.93 0.44 21.24
C ALA A 100 -7.80 -0.86 20.44
N ASP A 101 -8.90 -1.59 20.24
CA ASP A 101 -8.92 -2.81 19.43
C ASP A 101 -8.64 -2.50 17.95
N ALA A 102 -9.20 -1.41 17.44
CA ALA A 102 -8.91 -0.92 16.09
C ALA A 102 -7.42 -0.55 15.92
N ARG A 103 -6.82 0.13 16.91
CA ARG A 103 -5.38 0.45 16.90
C ARG A 103 -4.51 -0.78 17.00
N ALA A 104 -4.87 -1.76 17.84
CA ALA A 104 -4.15 -3.01 17.97
C ALA A 104 -4.14 -3.78 16.63
N LEU A 105 -5.29 -3.88 15.97
CA LEU A 105 -5.39 -4.46 14.63
C LEU A 105 -4.57 -3.66 13.60
N ALA A 106 -4.56 -2.33 13.69
CA ALA A 106 -3.74 -1.50 12.80
C ALA A 106 -2.24 -1.77 12.98
N VAL A 107 -1.75 -1.92 14.22
CA VAL A 107 -0.36 -2.30 14.51
C VAL A 107 -0.04 -3.67 13.93
N GLU A 108 -0.94 -4.64 14.11
CA GLU A 108 -0.76 -5.98 13.55
C GLU A 108 -0.67 -5.94 12.01
N LEU A 109 -1.61 -5.25 11.35
CA LEU A 109 -1.65 -5.12 9.88
C LEU A 109 -0.38 -4.43 9.36
N ALA A 110 0.08 -3.38 10.03
CA ALA A 110 1.30 -2.65 9.67
C ALA A 110 2.56 -3.54 9.77
N GLY A 111 2.62 -4.42 10.78
CA GLY A 111 3.77 -5.31 10.99
C GLY A 111 3.81 -6.58 10.15
N ARG A 112 2.71 -6.95 9.47
CA ARG A 112 2.70 -8.11 8.57
C ARG A 112 3.60 -7.83 7.34
N PRO A 113 4.44 -8.77 6.88
CA PRO A 113 5.19 -8.57 5.64
C PRO A 113 4.25 -8.53 4.43
N PHE A 114 4.68 -7.86 3.34
CA PHE A 114 3.97 -7.93 2.06
C PHE A 114 4.20 -9.27 1.35
N ASP A 115 3.22 -9.66 0.53
CA ASP A 115 3.46 -10.64 -0.53
C ASP A 115 4.37 -10.00 -1.60
N ARG A 116 5.58 -10.53 -1.75
CA ARG A 116 6.63 -9.95 -2.61
C ARG A 116 6.35 -10.13 -4.11
N ASP A 117 5.40 -10.99 -4.46
CA ASP A 117 5.00 -11.21 -5.85
C ASP A 117 3.94 -10.22 -6.34
N ARG A 118 3.55 -9.25 -5.50
CA ARG A 118 2.51 -8.26 -5.79
C ARG A 118 3.00 -6.82 -5.59
N PRO A 119 2.25 -5.81 -6.09
CA PRO A 119 2.49 -4.43 -5.70
C PRO A 119 2.43 -4.24 -4.18
N LEU A 120 3.43 -3.55 -3.62
CA LEU A 120 3.69 -3.48 -2.17
C LEU A 120 2.83 -2.43 -1.45
N TRP A 121 1.50 -2.52 -1.59
CA TRP A 121 0.55 -1.64 -0.93
C TRP A 121 -0.75 -2.36 -0.59
N GLU A 122 -1.39 -1.97 0.51
CA GLU A 122 -2.64 -2.55 1.02
C GLU A 122 -3.49 -1.46 1.69
N PHE A 123 -4.81 -1.56 1.53
CA PHE A 123 -5.81 -0.75 2.22
C PHE A 123 -6.75 -1.70 2.98
N THR A 124 -6.93 -1.48 4.27
CA THR A 124 -7.89 -2.24 5.08
C THR A 124 -8.85 -1.29 5.78
N ILE A 125 -10.14 -1.41 5.47
CA ILE A 125 -11.22 -0.71 6.15
C ILE A 125 -11.60 -1.52 7.39
N ILE A 126 -11.65 -0.88 8.54
CA ILE A 126 -12.03 -1.46 9.83
C ILE A 126 -13.35 -0.84 10.26
N ASP A 127 -14.43 -1.61 10.22
CA ASP A 127 -15.75 -1.24 10.72
C ASP A 127 -15.98 -1.73 12.16
N GLY A 128 -17.11 -1.33 12.75
CA GLY A 128 -17.53 -1.79 14.07
C GLY A 128 -16.92 -0.98 15.22
N LEU A 129 -16.39 0.21 14.94
CA LEU A 129 -15.97 1.14 15.99
C LEU A 129 -17.21 1.79 16.67
N PRO A 130 -17.05 2.30 17.91
CA PRO A 130 -18.11 3.01 18.61
C PRO A 130 -18.73 4.14 17.79
N ASP A 131 -20.03 4.36 18.00
CA ASP A 131 -20.84 5.40 17.35
C ASP A 131 -20.97 5.25 15.82
N GLY A 132 -20.75 4.04 15.30
CA GLY A 132 -20.82 3.76 13.86
C GLY A 132 -19.62 4.29 13.07
N ARG A 133 -18.55 4.69 13.77
CA ARG A 133 -17.28 5.10 13.18
C ARG A 133 -16.59 3.94 12.46
N ALA A 134 -15.58 4.29 11.69
CA ALA A 134 -14.69 3.34 11.04
C ALA A 134 -13.25 3.84 11.06
N ALA A 135 -12.33 2.98 10.67
CA ALA A 135 -10.95 3.34 10.42
C ALA A 135 -10.47 2.76 9.08
N MET A 136 -9.36 3.27 8.57
CA MET A 136 -8.65 2.69 7.44
C MET A 136 -7.17 2.65 7.73
N VAL A 137 -6.60 1.47 7.53
CA VAL A 137 -5.15 1.26 7.51
C VAL A 137 -4.72 1.31 6.05
N GLN A 138 -3.93 2.32 5.70
CA GLN A 138 -3.19 2.37 4.45
C GLN A 138 -1.77 1.96 4.74
N LYS A 139 -1.32 0.86 4.16
CA LYS A 139 0.03 0.34 4.34
C LYS A 139 0.74 0.32 3.00
N MET A 140 1.98 0.79 2.95
CA MET A 140 2.75 0.94 1.73
C MET A 140 4.23 0.72 1.99
N HIS A 141 4.95 0.25 0.99
CA HIS A 141 6.41 0.23 1.01
C HIS A 141 6.99 1.54 0.45
N HIS A 142 8.04 2.08 1.06
CA HIS A 142 8.66 3.35 0.67
C HIS A 142 9.15 3.38 -0.78
N THR A 143 9.49 2.24 -1.36
CA THR A 143 9.89 2.15 -2.77
C THR A 143 8.75 2.55 -3.74
N ILE A 144 7.50 2.54 -3.30
CA ILE A 144 6.36 3.06 -4.08
C ILE A 144 6.29 4.60 -3.94
N THR A 145 6.51 5.14 -2.74
CA THR A 145 6.34 6.57 -2.47
C THR A 145 7.48 7.43 -2.97
N ASP A 146 8.71 6.92 -2.92
CA ASP A 146 9.91 7.75 -3.04
C ASP A 146 10.23 8.10 -4.51
N GLY A 147 9.64 7.37 -5.46
CA GLY A 147 9.66 7.71 -6.88
C GLY A 147 8.60 8.74 -7.32
N GLU A 148 7.52 8.91 -6.54
CA GLU A 148 6.31 9.67 -6.96
C GLU A 148 5.97 10.87 -6.06
N GLY A 149 6.64 10.98 -4.92
CA GLY A 149 6.32 11.93 -3.86
C GLY A 149 5.08 11.47 -3.09
N GLY A 150 5.26 10.82 -1.93
CA GLY A 150 4.19 10.16 -1.16
C GLY A 150 2.97 11.04 -0.85
N ILE A 151 3.15 12.36 -0.69
CA ILE A 151 2.04 13.32 -0.51
C ILE A 151 1.22 13.46 -1.80
N ARG A 152 1.88 13.63 -2.96
CA ARG A 152 1.19 13.74 -4.26
C ARG A 152 0.41 12.48 -4.58
N MET A 153 0.99 11.32 -4.31
CA MET A 153 0.31 10.04 -4.48
C MET A 153 -0.91 9.92 -3.54
N SER A 154 -0.81 10.37 -2.30
CA SER A 154 -1.91 10.31 -1.33
C SER A 154 -3.14 11.12 -1.76
N LEU A 155 -2.94 12.25 -2.44
CA LEU A 155 -4.03 13.07 -3.00
C LEU A 155 -4.84 12.37 -4.09
N GLU A 156 -4.32 11.30 -4.71
CA GLU A 156 -5.05 10.57 -5.76
C GLU A 156 -6.16 9.66 -5.19
N PHE A 157 -6.08 9.31 -3.91
CA PHE A 157 -7.06 8.43 -3.26
C PHE A 157 -7.62 8.95 -1.93
N ILE A 158 -7.04 10.01 -1.35
CA ILE A 158 -7.59 10.75 -0.22
C ILE A 158 -8.13 12.08 -0.73
N ASP A 159 -9.37 12.40 -0.33
CA ASP A 159 -9.97 13.70 -0.58
C ASP A 159 -9.82 14.56 0.67
N LEU A 160 -9.35 15.79 0.48
CA LEU A 160 -9.14 16.75 1.55
C LEU A 160 -10.37 17.65 1.76
N GLU A 161 -11.33 17.63 0.83
CA GLU A 161 -12.57 18.37 0.95
C GLU A 161 -13.69 17.46 1.44
N ARG A 162 -14.60 18.01 2.25
CA ARG A 162 -15.80 17.31 2.68
C ARG A 162 -16.81 17.38 1.55
N ASP A 163 -17.39 16.24 1.15
CA ASP A 163 -18.53 16.25 0.24
C ASP A 163 -19.65 17.10 0.86
N ALA A 164 -20.04 18.18 0.17
CA ALA A 164 -21.13 19.07 0.56
C ALA A 164 -22.50 18.38 0.44
#